data_AF-A0A7V1IG39-F1
#
_entry.id   AF-A0A7V1IG39-F1
#
_cell.length_a   1.000
_cell.length_b   1.000
_cell.length_c   1.000
_cell.angle_alpha   90.00
_cell.angle_beta   90.00
_cell.angle_gamma   90.00
#
_symmetry.space_group_name_H-M   'P 1'
#
loop_
_entity.id
_entity.type
_entity.pdbx_description
1 polymer ?
#
loop_
_entity_poly.entity_id
_entity_poly.type
_entity_poly.pdbx_seq_one_letter_code
_entity_poly.pdbx_strand_id
1 'polypeptide(L)' 'MIVTLISFIIVLGVVVFVHELGHFLAAKAAGARVEVFSLGFPPKLAGIKRGET' A
#
# COMPACT_ATOMS: atom_id res chain seq x y z
N MET A 1 3.51 -20.55 -17.15
CA MET A 1 4.50 -20.27 -16.09
C MET A 1 4.81 -18.78 -15.97
N ILE A 2 5.38 -18.13 -16.99
CA ILE A 2 5.70 -16.68 -16.93
C ILE A 2 4.44 -15.81 -16.71
N VAL A 3 3.41 -16.02 -17.53
CA VAL A 3 2.14 -15.29 -17.39
C VAL A 3 1.52 -15.51 -16.01
N THR A 4 1.53 -16.74 -15.51
CA THR A 4 1.00 -17.11 -14.20
C THR A 4 1.70 -16.37 -13.06
N LEU A 5 3.04 -16.26 -13.13
CA LEU A 5 3.84 -15.56 -12.14
C LEU A 5 3.58 -14.05 -12.17
N ILE A 6 3.48 -13.46 -13.36
CA ILE A 6 3.16 -12.04 -13.54
C ILE A 6 1.75 -11.74 -13.01
N SER A 7 0.75 -12.55 -13.38
CA SER A 7 -0.62 -12.41 -12.89
C SER A 7 -0.69 -12.52 -11.37
N PHE A 8 0.06 -13.43 -10.76
CA PHE A 8 0.12 -13.56 -9.31
C PHE A 8 0.64 -12.28 -8.63
N ILE A 9 1.76 -11.72 -9.11
CA ILE A 9 2.34 -10.49 -8.56
C ILE A 9 1.36 -9.32 -8.68
N ILE A 10 0.70 -9.17 -9.83
CA ILE A 10 -0.27 -8.08 -10.06
C ILE A 10 -1.46 -8.21 -9.11
N VAL A 11 -2.09 -9.40 -9.05
CA VAL A 11 -3.27 -9.62 -8.20
C VAL A 11 -2.92 -9.41 -6.73
N LEU A 12 -1.80 -9.97 -6.27
CA LEU A 12 -1.36 -9.78 -4.89
C LEU A 12 -1.06 -8.31 -4.58
N GLY A 13 -0.41 -7.59 -5.49
CA GLY A 13 -0.14 -6.16 -5.35
C GLY A 13 -1.42 -5.32 -5.25
N VAL A 14 -2.43 -5.61 -6.06
CA VAL A 14 -3.74 -4.92 -6.02
C VAL A 14 -4.48 -5.23 -4.72
N VAL A 15 -4.50 -6.48 -4.28
CA VAL A 15 -5.18 -6.87 -3.03
C VAL A 15 -4.54 -6.18 -1.82
N VAL A 16 -3.21 -6.18 -1.74
CA VAL A 16 -2.47 -5.52 -0.65
C VAL A 16 -2.70 -4.01 -0.68
N PHE A 17 -2.67 -3.38 -1.87
CA PHE A 17 -2.98 -1.96 -2.02
C PHE A 17 -4.34 -1.58 -1.45
N VAL A 18 -5.38 -2.31 -1.84
CA VAL A 18 -6.74 -2.03 -1.41
C VAL A 18 -6.89 -2.27 0.10
N HIS A 19 -6.22 -3.30 0.64
CA HIS A 19 -6.22 -3.59 2.07
C HIS A 19 -5.60 -2.44 2.89
N GLU A 20 -4.41 -1.99 2.53
CA GLU A 20 -3.73 -0.88 3.20
C GLU A 20 -4.50 0.42 3.01
N LEU A 21 -5.06 0.67 1.82
CA LEU A 21 -5.92 1.82 1.56
C LEU A 21 -7.13 1.84 2.49
N GLY A 22 -7.74 0.68 2.76
CA GLY A 22 -8.82 0.53 3.73
C GLY A 22 -8.40 0.97 5.14
N HIS A 23 -7.22 0.52 5.61
CA HIS A 23 -6.67 0.96 6.89
C HIS A 23 -6.39 2.46 6.94
N PHE A 24 -5.85 3.03 5.86
CA PHE A 24 -5.59 4.46 5.76
C PHE A 24 -6.87 5.29 5.84
N LEU A 25 -7.90 4.89 5.09
CA LEU A 25 -9.19 5.57 5.10
C LEU A 25 -9.89 5.43 6.46
N ALA A 26 -9.83 4.25 7.08
CA ALA A 26 -10.38 4.03 8.42
C ALA A 26 -9.67 4.87 9.48
N ALA A 27 -8.34 4.93 9.46
CA ALA A 27 -7.55 5.76 10.36
C ALA A 27 -7.87 7.26 10.17
N LYS A 28 -7.99 7.72 8.92
CA LYS A 28 -8.38 9.10 8.62
C LYS A 28 -9.81 9.41 9.11
N ALA A 29 -10.75 8.48 8.92
CA ALA A 29 -12.12 8.63 9.39
C ALA A 29 -12.21 8.64 10.93
N ALA A 30 -11.33 7.90 11.61
CA ALA A 30 -11.21 7.90 13.07
C ALA A 30 -10.45 9.11 13.64
N GLY A 31 -9.97 10.04 12.80
CA GLY A 31 -9.18 11.19 13.23
C GLY A 31 -7.74 10.84 13.65
N ALA A 32 -7.27 9.63 13.35
CA ALA A 32 -5.91 9.20 13.64
C ALA A 32 -4.93 9.77 12.61
N ARG A 33 -3.78 10.26 13.09
CA ARG A 33 -2.68 10.72 12.23
C ARG A 33 -1.97 9.52 11.63
N VAL A 34 -1.96 9.40 10.30
CA VAL A 34 -1.21 8.38 9.58
C VAL A 34 0.12 8.96 9.12
N GLU A 35 1.24 8.45 9.65
CA GLU A 35 2.58 8.98 9.34
C GLU A 35 3.16 8.42 8.05
N VAL A 36 2.83 7.18 7.69
CA VAL A 36 3.33 6.52 6.48
C VAL A 36 2.24 5.63 5.90
N PHE A 37 1.94 5.84 4.62
CA PHE A 37 1.25 4.87 3.78
C PHE A 37 2.30 4.12 2.94
N SER A 38 2.45 2.82 3.17
CA SER A 38 3.36 1.95 2.40
C SER A 38 2.57 0.90 1.65
N LEU A 39 3.13 0.42 0.54
CA LEU A 39 2.62 -0.74 -0.18
C LEU A 39 3.51 -1.96 0.10
N GLY A 40 3.06 -2.90 0.94
CA GLY A 40 3.80 -4.16 1.23
C GLY A 40 4.68 -4.12 2.50
N PHE A 41 5.81 -4.84 2.49
CA PHE A 41 6.65 -5.01 3.70
C PHE A 41 7.70 -3.88 3.84
N PRO A 42 7.75 -3.16 4.99
CA PRO A 42 8.89 -2.30 5.30
C PRO A 42 10.15 -3.15 5.59
N PRO A 43 11.38 -2.71 5.27
CA PRO A 43 11.78 -1.33 4.99
C PRO A 43 11.54 -0.91 3.54
N LYS A 44 11.27 0.39 3.34
CA LYS A 44 10.95 1.00 2.04
C LYS A 44 11.96 0.59 0.95
N LEU A 45 11.50 -0.15 -0.06
CA LEU A 45 12.27 -0.41 -1.28
C LEU A 45 12.29 0.82 -2.22
N ALA A 46 11.23 1.62 -2.20
CA ALA A 46 11.13 2.94 -2.84
C ALA A 46 9.98 3.72 -2.20
N GLY A 47 10.07 5.06 -2.13
CA GLY A 47 9.02 5.90 -1.59
C GLY A 47 8.95 7.24 -2.30
N ILE A 48 7.77 7.60 -2.80
CA ILE A 48 7.51 8.94 -3.34
C ILE A 48 6.98 9.79 -2.19
N LYS A 49 7.78 10.78 -1.74
CA LYS A 49 7.25 11.86 -0.90
C LYS A 49 6.44 12.79 -1.79
N ARG A 50 5.13 12.86 -1.58
CA ARG A 50 4.27 13.82 -2.26
C ARG A 50 3.53 14.66 -1.22
N GLY A 51 4.07 15.86 -0.93
CA GLY A 51 3.52 16.83 0.02
C GLY A 51 4.44 17.16 1.20
N GLU A 52 4.13 18.25 1.90
CA GLU A 52 4.82 18.75 3.11
C GLU A 52 4.23 18.16 4.42
N THR A 53 4.14 16.84 4.53
CA THR A 53 3.71 16.17 5.78
C THR A 53 4.71 15.14 6.25
#